data_AF-A0A2N2GZ10-F1
#
_entry.id   AF-A0A2N2GZ10-F1
#
_cell.length_a   1.000
_cell.length_b   1.000
_cell.length_c   1.000
_cell.angle_alpha   90.00
_cell.angle_beta   90.00
_cell.angle_gamma   90.00
#
_symmetry.space_group_name_H-M   'P 1'
#
loop_
_entity.id
_entity.type
_entity.pdbx_description
1 polymer ?
#
loop_
_entity_poly.entity_id
_entity_poly.type
_entity_poly.pdbx_seq_one_letter_code
_entity_poly.pdbx_strand_id
1 'polypeptide(L)'
;MRTRKRTKLVHEGKYIAEVDVDLIETDEGWSPYLSLEDAYKLDDVRDALRRGDVEAASRLARIFKLTPVTASIPPEDNSLQSDPH
;
A
#
# COMPACT_ATOMS: atom_id res chain seq x y z
N MET A 1 21.78 1.58 19.32
CA MET A 1 20.47 1.92 18.74
C MET A 1 20.69 2.73 17.48
N ARG A 2 20.23 2.23 16.34
CA ARG A 2 20.22 2.95 15.06
C ARG A 2 18.78 3.06 14.58
N THR A 3 18.46 4.14 13.88
CA THR A 3 17.14 4.32 13.28
C THR A 3 17.29 4.35 11.77
N ARG A 4 16.49 3.56 11.05
CA ARG A 4 16.42 3.59 9.59
C ARG A 4 15.01 3.93 9.13
N LYS A 5 14.91 4.81 8.14
CA LYS A 5 13.64 5.09 7.46
C LYS A 5 13.28 3.94 6.54
N ARG A 6 12.02 3.53 6.57
CA ARG A 6 11.45 2.52 5.68
C ARG A 6 10.05 2.92 5.27
N THR A 7 9.72 2.76 4.00
CA THR A 7 8.35 2.88 3.53
C THR A 7 7.63 1.54 3.68
N LYS A 8 6.47 1.55 4.35
CA LYS A 8 5.55 0.41 4.44
C LYS A 8 4.31 0.68 3.59
N LEU A 9 3.75 -0.40 3.04
CA LEU A 9 2.53 -0.34 2.27
C LEU A 9 1.36 -0.86 3.10
N VAL A 10 0.30 -0.06 3.21
CA VAL A 10 -0.97 -0.45 3.81
C VAL A 10 -1.99 -0.58 2.68
N HIS A 11 -2.58 -1.76 2.52
CA HIS A 11 -3.55 -2.05 1.48
C HIS A 11 -4.94 -2.24 2.09
N GLU A 12 -5.89 -1.42 1.67
CA GLU A 12 -7.29 -1.53 2.06
C GLU A 12 -8.19 -1.33 0.81
N GLY A 13 -8.86 -2.41 0.41
CA GLY A 13 -9.74 -2.41 -0.77
C GLY A 13 -9.04 -1.97 -2.06
N LYS A 14 -9.48 -0.84 -2.62
CA LYS A 14 -8.94 -0.27 -3.87
C LYS A 14 -7.82 0.76 -3.64
N TYR A 15 -7.37 0.93 -2.41
CA TYR A 15 -6.37 1.94 -2.06
C TYR A 15 -5.11 1.31 -1.45
N ILE A 16 -3.97 1.88 -1.77
CA ILE A 16 -2.69 1.62 -1.10
C ILE A 16 -2.18 2.91 -0.49
N ALA A 17 -1.71 2.87 0.75
CA ALA A 17 -0.96 3.94 1.38
C ALA A 17 0.53 3.57 1.50
N GLU A 18 1.40 4.45 1.00
CA GLU A 18 2.82 4.48 1.34
C GLU A 18 3.01 5.29 2.62
N VAL A 19 3.45 4.60 3.68
CA VAL A 19 3.69 5.19 5.00
C VAL A 19 5.18 5.11 5.31
N ASP A 20 5.82 6.27 5.43
CA ASP A 20 7.19 6.33 5.94
C ASP A 20 7.18 6.12 7.45
N VAL A 21 8.00 5.16 7.90
CA VAL A 21 8.17 4.78 9.30
C VAL A 21 9.64 4.65 9.66
N ASP A 22 9.94 4.81 10.95
CA ASP A 22 11.26 4.60 11.50
C ASP A 22 11.36 3.20 12.14
N LEU A 23 12.35 2.44 11.67
CA LEU A 23 12.70 1.16 12.25
C LEU A 23 13.91 1.33 13.17
N ILE A 24 13.77 0.83 14.40
CA ILE A 24 14.78 0.87 15.44
C ILE A 24 15.57 -0.45 15.40
N GLU A 25 16.86 -0.33 15.12
CA GLU A 25 17.82 -1.43 15.12
C GLU A 25 18.61 -1.45 16.43
N THR A 26 18.61 -2.61 17.07
CA THR A 26 19.38 -2.95 18.27
C THR A 26 20.12 -4.26 18.03
N ASP A 27 21.16 -4.55 18.84
CA ASP A 27 21.91 -5.81 18.77
C ASP A 27 21.18 -6.99 19.47
N GLU A 28 19.93 -6.75 19.88
CA GLU A 28 19.04 -7.73 20.50
C GLU A 28 18.35 -8.63 19.48
N GLY A 29 17.95 -9.83 19.91
CA GLY A 29 17.49 -10.91 19.04
C GLY A 29 16.18 -10.67 18.25
N TRP A 30 15.42 -9.61 18.53
CA TRP A 30 14.16 -9.30 17.82
C TRP A 30 14.20 -7.99 17.02
N SER A 31 15.37 -7.39 16.84
CA SER A 31 15.59 -6.26 15.93
C SER A 31 15.35 -6.65 14.45
N PRO A 32 14.79 -5.76 13.60
CA PRO A 32 14.39 -4.39 13.87
C PRO A 32 12.94 -4.24 14.37
N TYR A 33 12.72 -3.25 15.25
CA TYR A 33 11.40 -2.89 15.79
C TYR A 33 10.83 -1.66 15.07
N LEU A 34 9.51 -1.49 15.17
CA LEU A 34 8.84 -0.25 14.81
C LEU A 34 8.75 0.65 16.05
N SER A 35 8.89 1.96 15.89
CA SER A 35 8.55 2.89 16.97
C SER A 35 7.06 2.74 17.35
N LEU A 36 6.72 2.99 18.62
CA LEU A 36 5.33 2.93 19.07
C LEU A 36 4.45 3.92 18.29
N GLU A 37 4.97 5.12 18.04
CA GLU A 37 4.30 6.16 17.26
C GLU A 37 4.03 5.71 15.82
N ASP A 38 5.01 5.12 15.15
CA ASP A 38 4.83 4.60 13.80
C ASP A 38 3.87 3.40 13.75
N ALA A 39 3.80 2.60 14.82
CA ALA A 39 2.81 1.54 14.92
C ALA A 39 1.39 2.11 14.92
N TYR A 40 1.13 3.12 15.74
CA TYR A 40 -0.15 3.83 15.77
C TYR A 40 -0.45 4.52 14.44
N LYS A 41 0.53 5.17 13.82
CA LYS A 41 0.38 5.80 12.51
C LYS A 41 -0.08 4.81 11.43
N LEU A 42 0.47 3.59 11.41
CA LEU A 42 0.04 2.54 10.48
C LEU A 42 -1.39 2.09 10.74
N ASP A 43 -1.78 1.96 12.00
CA ASP A 43 -3.15 1.60 12.38
C ASP A 43 -4.15 2.70 12.01
N ASP A 44 -3.82 3.97 12.25
CA ASP A 44 -4.67 5.11 11.89
C ASP A 44 -4.89 5.19 10.37
N VAL A 45 -3.81 5.01 9.58
CA VAL A 45 -3.89 4.97 8.11
C VAL A 45 -4.77 3.81 7.65
N ARG A 46 -4.58 2.61 8.23
CA ARG A 46 -5.36 1.41 7.90
C ARG A 46 -6.85 1.64 8.18
N ASP A 47 -7.17 2.17 9.34
CA ASP A 47 -8.55 2.41 9.74
C ASP A 47 -9.22 3.54 8.94
N ALA A 48 -8.47 4.60 8.60
CA ALA A 48 -8.96 5.66 7.72
C ALA A 48 -9.29 5.12 6.32
N LEU A 49 -8.38 4.34 5.71
CA LEU A 49 -8.63 3.73 4.41
C LEU A 49 -9.78 2.72 4.44
N ARG A 50 -9.90 1.91 5.51
CA ARG A 50 -11.01 0.96 5.68
C ARG A 50 -12.37 1.66 5.73
N ARG A 51 -12.44 2.85 6.37
CA ARG A 51 -13.64 3.69 6.41
C ARG A 51 -13.90 4.45 5.11
N GLY A 52 -12.95 4.43 4.16
CA GLY A 52 -13.01 5.22 2.94
C GLY A 52 -12.65 6.70 3.12
N ASP A 53 -12.12 7.08 4.27
CA ASP A 53 -11.66 8.44 4.57
C ASP A 53 -10.25 8.65 4.02
N VAL A 54 -10.18 8.88 2.70
CA VAL A 54 -8.93 9.11 1.98
C VAL A 54 -8.27 10.41 2.41
N GLU A 55 -9.05 11.42 2.80
CA GLU A 55 -8.52 12.70 3.24
C GLU A 55 -7.71 12.54 4.53
N ALA A 56 -8.28 11.88 5.55
CA ALA A 56 -7.56 11.59 6.79
C ALA A 56 -6.31 10.75 6.54
N ALA A 57 -6.40 9.70 5.71
CA ALA A 57 -5.25 8.86 5.37
C ALA A 57 -4.13 9.67 4.66
N SER A 58 -4.50 10.60 3.78
CA SER A 58 -3.57 11.42 3.00
C SER A 58 -2.73 12.39 3.83
N ARG A 59 -3.19 12.74 5.04
CA ARG A 59 -2.44 13.58 5.99
C ARG A 59 -1.25 12.83 6.62
N LEU A 60 -1.32 11.51 6.66
CA LEU A 60 -0.34 10.64 7.31
C LEU A 60 0.53 9.86 6.31
N ALA A 61 0.05 9.71 5.06
CA ALA A 61 0.63 8.81 4.07
C ALA A 61 0.34 9.27 2.62
N ARG A 62 1.12 8.77 1.67
CA ARG A 62 0.82 8.97 0.24
C ARG A 62 -0.16 7.89 -0.23
N ILE A 63 -1.33 8.30 -0.72
CA ILE A 63 -2.40 7.37 -1.10
C ILE A 63 -2.45 7.18 -2.61
N PHE A 64 -2.58 5.92 -3.02
CA PHE A 64 -2.73 5.47 -4.39
C PHE A 64 -4.04 4.73 -4.55
N LYS A 65 -4.63 4.83 -5.75
CA LYS A 65 -5.75 4.00 -6.16
C LYS A 65 -5.23 2.87 -7.04
N LEU A 66 -5.57 1.65 -6.67
CA LEU A 66 -5.25 0.45 -7.45
C LEU A 66 -6.15 0.37 -8.68
N THR A 67 -5.51 0.30 -9.85
CA THR A 67 -6.17 0.00 -11.11
C THR A 67 -5.49 -1.24 -11.69
N PRO A 68 -6.22 -2.34 -11.92
CA PRO A 68 -5.66 -3.53 -12.54
C PRO A 68 -5.05 -3.19 -13.91
N VAL A 69 -3.84 -3.66 -14.19
CA VAL A 69 -3.20 -3.46 -15.49
C VAL A 69 -4.01 -4.11 -16.61
N THR A 70 -4.67 -5.24 -16.33
CA THR A 70 -5.58 -5.91 -17.26
C THR A 70 -6.77 -5.06 -17.68
N ALA A 71 -7.21 -4.11 -16.84
CA ALA A 71 -8.26 -3.17 -17.21
C ALA A 71 -7.80 -2.13 -18.26
N SER A 72 -6.48 -1.95 -18.42
CA SER A 72 -5.89 -1.07 -19.43
C SER A 72 -5.48 -1.79 -20.71
N ILE A 73 -5.54 -3.13 -20.74
CA ILE A 73 -5.30 -3.93 -21.94
C ILE A 73 -6.64 -4.07 -22.67
N PRO A 74 -6.79 -3.52 -23.89
CA PRO A 74 -8.01 -3.75 -24.68
C PRO A 74 -8.18 -5.26 -24.91
N PRO A 75 -9.41 -5.80 -24.87
CA PRO A 75 -9.62 -7.18 -25.29
C PRO A 75 -9.16 -7.32 -26.75
N GLU A 76 -8.33 -8.31 -27.03
CA GLU A 76 -7.92 -8.62 -28.41
C GLU A 76 -9.19 -8.88 -29.23
N ASP A 77 -9.38 -8.10 -30.29
CA ASP A 77 -10.50 -8.23 -31.22
C ASP A 77 -10.30 -9.49 -32.08
N ASN A 78 -10.71 -10.65 -31.56
CA ASN A 78 -10.66 -11.93 -32.27
C ASN A 78 -11.81 -12.11 -33.31
N SER A 79 -12.38 -11.01 -33.83
CA SER A 79 -13.51 -11.03 -34.78
C SER A 79 -13.19 -11.60 -36.17
N LEU A 80 -11.98 -12.10 -36.43
CA LEU A 80 -11.57 -12.59 -37.76
C LEU A 80 -11.16 -14.07 -37.83
N GLN A 81 -11.34 -14.85 -36.76
CA GLN A 81 -11.12 -16.30 -36.80
C GLN A 81 -12.43 -17.08 -36.90
N SER A 82 -13.11 -16.90 -38.03
CA SER A 82 -14.10 -17.88 -38.48
C SER A 82 -14.21 -17.83 -40.00
N ASP A 83 -13.36 -18.64 -40.64
CA ASP A 83 -13.70 -19.31 -41.90
C ASP A 83 -13.39 -20.80 -41.70
N PRO A 84 -14.42 -21.67 -41.56
CA PRO A 84 -14.23 -23.10 -41.69
C PRO A 84 -14.19 -23.48 -43.18
N HIS A 85 -13.29 -24.42 -43.49
CA HIS A 85 -13.13 -25.10 -44.78
C HIS A 85 -14.42 -25.77 -45.30
#